data_AF-A0A3D2K9U3-F1
#
_entry.id   AF-A0A3D2K9U3-F1
#
_cell.length_a   1.000
_cell.length_b   1.000
_cell.length_c   1.000
_cell.angle_alpha   90.00
_cell.angle_beta   90.00
_cell.angle_gamma   90.00
#
_symmetry.space_group_name_H-M   'P 1'
#
loop_
_entity.id
_entity.type
_entity.pdbx_description
1 polymer ?
#
loop_
_entity_poly.entity_id
_entity_poly.type
_entity_poly.pdbx_seq_one_letter_code
_entity_poly.pdbx_strand_id
1 'polypeptide(L)'
;MLMNAEYINHKDDSKISKLDEDIERAAGLIREINEKSVQLDKIESKQNILSLNASIEAARAGEFGRGFAVVAAEVGKLAVNSGEINKSIKQSLKELTATIKSLEEVK
;
A
#
# COMPACT_ATOMS: atom_id res chain seq x y z
N MET A 1 -24.44 45.19 -3.27
CA MET A 1 -23.11 44.64 -3.63
C MET A 1 -22.37 44.05 -2.43
N LEU A 2 -22.31 44.73 -1.28
CA LEU A 2 -21.60 44.23 -0.08
C LEU A 2 -22.12 42.88 0.46
N MET A 3 -23.45 42.69 0.53
CA MET A 3 -24.05 41.41 0.97
C MET A 3 -23.66 40.20 0.10
N ASN A 4 -23.38 40.40 -1.20
CA ASN A 4 -22.96 39.32 -2.09
C ASN A 4 -21.49 38.94 -1.85
N ALA A 5 -20.63 39.91 -1.51
CA ALA A 5 -19.22 39.67 -1.24
C ALA A 5 -19.03 38.90 0.08
N GLU A 6 -19.74 39.27 1.14
CA GLU A 6 -19.72 38.54 2.42
C GLU A 6 -20.29 37.12 2.29
N TYR A 7 -21.37 36.94 1.51
CA TYR A 7 -21.94 35.62 1.25
C TYR A 7 -21.00 34.69 0.45
N ILE A 8 -20.27 35.24 -0.53
CA ILE A 8 -19.27 34.48 -1.30
C ILE A 8 -18.10 34.07 -0.41
N ASN A 9 -17.56 35.00 0.40
CA ASN A 9 -16.46 34.72 1.32
C ASN A 9 -16.82 33.63 2.35
N HIS A 10 -17.98 33.73 2.99
CA HIS A 10 -18.41 32.73 3.99
C HIS A 10 -18.65 31.33 3.36
N LYS A 11 -19.07 31.30 2.08
CA LYS A 11 -19.23 30.05 1.33
C LYS A 11 -17.88 29.44 0.93
N ASP A 12 -16.90 30.27 0.60
CA ASP A 12 -15.55 29.80 0.27
C ASP A 12 -14.78 29.37 1.52
N ASP A 13 -14.94 30.05 2.67
CA ASP A 13 -14.41 29.61 3.97
C ASP A 13 -14.95 28.23 4.37
N SER A 14 -16.24 27.98 4.17
CA SER A 14 -16.85 26.68 4.44
C SER A 14 -16.32 25.57 3.53
N LYS A 15 -16.02 25.87 2.27
CA LYS A 15 -15.42 24.89 1.35
C LYS A 15 -13.96 24.60 1.71
N ILE A 16 -13.19 25.64 2.07
CA ILE A 16 -11.80 25.50 2.51
C ILE A 16 -11.74 24.64 3.78
N SER A 17 -12.64 24.88 4.75
CA SER A 17 -12.73 24.06 5.96
C SER A 17 -13.06 22.59 5.67
N LYS A 18 -13.95 22.31 4.71
CA LYS A 18 -14.23 20.92 4.30
C LYS A 18 -13.05 20.28 3.57
N LEU A 19 -12.35 21.05 2.74
CA LEU A 19 -11.16 20.57 2.04
C LEU A 19 -10.06 20.18 3.02
N ASP A 20 -9.86 20.97 4.10
CA ASP A 20 -8.92 20.64 5.18
C ASP A 20 -9.29 19.31 5.87
N GLU A 21 -10.57 19.12 6.19
CA GLU A 21 -11.06 17.87 6.80
C GLU A 21 -10.84 16.65 5.88
N ASP A 22 -11.11 16.81 4.58
CA ASP A 22 -10.89 15.75 3.58
C ASP A 22 -9.39 15.44 3.39
N ILE A 23 -8.51 16.45 3.47
CA ILE A 23 -7.05 16.27 3.41
C ILE A 23 -6.55 15.50 4.63
N GLU A 24 -6.96 15.88 5.84
CA GLU A 24 -6.60 15.16 7.07
C GLU A 24 -7.07 13.70 7.02
N ARG A 25 -8.29 13.48 6.53
CA ARG A 25 -8.87 12.14 6.36
C ARG A 25 -8.08 11.31 5.36
N ALA A 26 -7.70 11.90 4.23
CA ALA A 26 -6.87 11.23 3.22
C ALA A 26 -5.49 10.88 3.78
N ALA A 27 -4.87 11.78 4.55
CA ALA A 27 -3.60 11.53 5.23
C ALA A 27 -3.70 10.35 6.21
N GLY A 28 -4.81 10.25 6.95
CA GLY A 28 -5.09 9.13 7.84
C GLY A 28 -5.19 7.79 7.10
N LEU A 29 -5.96 7.75 6.00
CA LEU A 29 -6.12 6.55 5.19
C LEU A 29 -4.79 6.08 4.57
N ILE A 30 -3.93 7.00 4.14
CA ILE A 30 -2.61 6.67 3.61
C ILE A 30 -1.73 5.99 4.66
N ARG A 31 -1.73 6.50 5.90
CA ARG A 31 -0.99 5.87 7.00
C ARG A 31 -1.48 4.46 7.25
N GLU A 32 -2.79 4.24 7.28
CA GLU A 32 -3.39 2.92 7.46
C GLU A 32 -2.99 1.95 6.32
N ILE A 33 -3.03 2.40 5.06
CA ILE A 33 -2.63 1.56 3.92
C ILE A 33 -1.12 1.27 3.98
N ASN A 34 -0.29 2.23 4.41
CA ASN A 34 1.14 2.01 4.58
C ASN A 34 1.43 0.96 5.66
N GLU A 35 0.72 0.97 6.78
CA GLU A 35 0.83 -0.07 7.81
C GLU A 35 0.43 -1.46 7.28
N LYS A 36 -0.66 -1.55 6.51
CA LYS A 36 -1.07 -2.80 5.86
C LYS A 36 -0.03 -3.29 4.85
N SER A 37 0.57 -2.38 4.09
CA SER A 37 1.66 -2.70 3.16
C SER A 37 2.90 -3.24 3.88
N VAL A 38 3.24 -2.71 5.07
CA VAL A 38 4.31 -3.27 5.91
C VAL A 38 3.96 -4.67 6.44
N GLN A 39 2.68 -4.95 6.72
CA GLN A 39 2.25 -6.31 7.08
C GLN A 39 2.36 -7.28 5.89
N LEU A 40 2.03 -6.83 4.67
CA LEU A 40 2.18 -7.64 3.46
C LEU A 40 3.64 -8.06 3.22
N ASP A 41 4.62 -7.18 3.40
CA ASP A 41 6.05 -7.54 3.31
C ASP A 41 6.41 -8.74 4.21
N LYS A 42 5.87 -8.75 5.43
CA LYS A 42 6.13 -9.81 6.41
C LYS A 42 5.52 -11.13 5.94
N ILE A 43 4.32 -11.08 5.35
CA ILE A 43 3.64 -12.24 4.79
C ILE A 43 4.41 -12.79 3.60
N GLU A 44 4.83 -11.93 2.67
CA GLU A 44 5.61 -12.29 1.48
C GLU A 44 6.95 -12.93 1.86
N SER A 45 7.66 -12.33 2.81
CA SER A 45 8.91 -12.89 3.33
C SER A 45 8.71 -14.28 3.93
N LYS A 46 7.62 -14.47 4.69
CA LYS A 46 7.28 -15.77 5.28
C LYS A 46 6.88 -16.79 4.21
N GLN A 47 6.12 -16.38 3.20
CA GLN A 47 5.74 -17.23 2.05
C GLN A 47 6.98 -17.66 1.26
N ASN A 48 7.94 -16.77 1.03
CA ASN A 48 9.19 -17.08 0.36
C ASN A 48 10.01 -18.13 1.15
N ILE A 49 10.13 -17.97 2.47
CA ILE A 49 10.81 -18.97 3.33
C ILE A 49 10.07 -20.31 3.29
N LEU A 50 8.74 -20.30 3.32
CA LEU A 50 7.94 -21.52 3.30
C LEU A 50 8.07 -22.26 1.95
N SER A 51 8.03 -21.53 0.84
CA SER A 51 8.26 -22.06 -0.51
C SER A 51 9.66 -22.63 -0.66
N LEU A 52 10.68 -21.96 -0.11
CA LEU A 52 12.05 -22.45 -0.12
C LEU A 52 12.18 -23.76 0.67
N ASN A 53 11.63 -23.81 1.88
CA ASN A 53 11.64 -25.02 2.71
C ASN A 53 10.90 -26.17 2.02
N ALA A 54 9.75 -25.89 1.39
CA ALA A 54 9.02 -26.88 0.62
C ALA A 54 9.83 -27.39 -0.59
N SER A 55 10.57 -26.50 -1.26
CA SER A 55 11.45 -26.86 -2.38
C SER A 55 12.59 -27.76 -1.92
N ILE A 56 13.20 -27.49 -0.77
CA ILE A 56 14.26 -28.31 -0.16
C ILE A 56 13.73 -29.69 0.20
N GLU A 57 12.57 -29.77 0.85
CA GLU A 57 11.99 -31.07 1.26
C GLU A 57 11.53 -31.88 0.04
N ALA A 58 11.01 -31.21 -0.99
CA ALA A 58 10.70 -31.84 -2.28
C ALA A 58 11.95 -32.43 -2.96
N ALA A 59 13.07 -31.70 -2.95
CA ALA A 59 14.34 -32.22 -3.45
C ALA A 59 14.84 -33.42 -2.62
N ARG A 60 14.67 -33.37 -1.29
CA ARG A 60 15.05 -34.45 -0.37
C ARG A 60 14.24 -35.73 -0.58
N ALA A 61 12.96 -35.60 -0.92
CA ALA A 61 12.08 -36.72 -1.26
C ALA A 61 12.37 -37.35 -2.65
N GLY A 62 13.28 -36.75 -3.44
CA GLY A 62 13.71 -37.27 -4.73
C GLY A 62 12.55 -37.44 -5.71
N GLU A 63 12.41 -38.64 -6.29
CA GLU A 63 11.36 -38.96 -7.26
C GLU A 63 9.94 -38.72 -6.73
N PHE A 64 9.72 -38.96 -5.43
CA PHE A 64 8.41 -38.79 -4.76
C PHE A 64 8.08 -37.31 -4.52
N GLY A 65 9.07 -36.42 -4.52
CA GLY A 65 8.89 -34.99 -4.27
C GLY A 65 8.63 -34.15 -5.52
N ARG A 66 8.69 -34.73 -6.74
CA ARG A 66 8.59 -33.96 -8.00
C ARG A 66 7.33 -33.11 -8.12
N GLY A 67 6.17 -33.64 -7.73
CA GLY A 67 4.92 -32.87 -7.76
C GLY A 67 4.93 -31.71 -6.76
N PHE A 68 5.48 -31.94 -5.56
CA PHE A 68 5.64 -30.91 -4.54
C PHE A 68 6.65 -29.83 -4.94
N ALA A 69 7.71 -30.18 -5.68
CA ALA A 69 8.70 -29.23 -6.17
C ALA A 69 8.07 -28.19 -7.12
N VAL A 70 7.14 -28.62 -7.99
CA VAL A 70 6.43 -27.72 -8.91
C VAL A 70 5.56 -26.74 -8.14
N VAL A 71 4.81 -27.23 -7.15
CA VAL A 71 3.96 -26.38 -6.29
C VAL A 71 4.82 -25.40 -5.49
N ALA A 72 5.92 -25.85 -4.90
CA ALA A 72 6.82 -25.01 -4.13
C ALA A 72 7.42 -23.88 -4.99
N ALA A 73 7.84 -24.18 -6.21
CA ALA A 73 8.34 -23.18 -7.16
C ALA A 73 7.27 -22.14 -7.53
N GLU A 74 6.03 -22.57 -7.75
CA GLU A 74 4.94 -21.65 -8.11
C GLU A 74 4.54 -20.73 -6.93
N VAL A 75 4.50 -21.26 -5.71
CA VAL A 75 4.30 -20.46 -4.49
C VAL A 75 5.44 -19.44 -4.32
N GLY A 76 6.67 -19.81 -4.64
CA GLY A 76 7.83 -18.90 -4.59
C GLY A 76 7.69 -17.75 -5.57
N LYS A 77 7.28 -18.03 -6.82
CA LYS A 77 7.00 -16.99 -7.82
C LYS A 77 5.86 -16.07 -7.38
N LEU A 78 4.79 -16.61 -6.80
CA LEU A 78 3.69 -15.81 -6.28
C LEU A 78 4.15 -14.88 -5.15
N ALA A 79 5.00 -15.35 -4.25
CA ALA A 79 5.57 -14.53 -3.18
C ALA A 79 6.42 -13.37 -3.73
N VAL A 80 7.26 -13.64 -4.75
CA VAL A 80 8.07 -12.59 -5.41
C VAL A 80 7.18 -11.57 -6.10
N ASN A 81 6.19 -12.02 -6.89
CA ASN A 81 5.27 -11.14 -7.60
C ASN A 81 4.44 -10.27 -6.63
N SER A 82 3.96 -10.86 -5.53
CA SER A 82 3.29 -10.10 -4.46
C SER A 82 4.19 -8.98 -3.95
N GLY A 83 5.47 -9.26 -3.69
CA GLY A 83 6.41 -8.24 -3.23
C GLY A 83 6.70 -7.12 -4.22
N GLU A 84 6.64 -7.38 -5.52
CA GLU A 84 6.74 -6.34 -6.55
C GLU A 84 5.52 -5.43 -6.57
N ILE A 85 4.32 -6.01 -6.44
CA ILE A 85 3.08 -5.25 -6.32
C ILE A 85 3.09 -4.40 -5.04
N ASN A 86 3.49 -4.98 -3.91
CA ASN A 86 3.54 -4.27 -2.63
C ASN A 86 4.56 -3.11 -2.65
N LYS A 87 5.71 -3.27 -3.31
CA LYS A 87 6.66 -2.17 -3.56
C LYS A 87 6.03 -1.05 -4.38
N SER A 88 5.26 -1.39 -5.41
CA SER A 88 4.56 -0.41 -6.24
C SER A 88 3.51 0.36 -5.42
N ILE A 89 2.77 -0.32 -4.55
CA ILE A 89 1.82 0.32 -3.60
C ILE A 89 2.56 1.34 -2.73
N LYS A 90 3.70 0.97 -2.13
CA LYS A 90 4.48 1.90 -1.29
C LYS A 90 4.95 3.13 -2.05
N GLN A 91 5.36 2.95 -3.31
CA GLN A 91 5.75 4.07 -4.15
C GLN A 91 4.57 5.02 -4.39
N SER A 92 3.39 4.51 -4.73
CA SER A 92 2.18 5.32 -4.88
C SER A 92 1.77 6.02 -3.58
N LEU A 93 1.90 5.35 -2.43
CA LEU A 93 1.62 5.97 -1.12
C LEU A 93 2.60 7.10 -0.80
N LYS A 94 3.88 6.95 -1.16
CA LYS A 94 4.90 7.98 -0.98
C LYS A 94 4.58 9.21 -1.82
N GLU A 95 4.17 9.02 -3.07
CA GLU A 95 3.72 10.10 -3.96
C GLU A 95 2.48 10.79 -3.41
N LEU A 96 1.48 10.02 -2.96
CA LEU A 96 0.27 10.58 -2.39
C LEU A 96 0.53 11.36 -1.09
N THR A 97 1.44 10.87 -0.25
CA THR A 97 1.90 11.60 0.96
C THR A 97 2.56 12.92 0.59
N ALA A 98 3.39 12.94 -0.46
CA ALA A 98 4.03 14.17 -0.94
C ALA A 98 2.99 15.17 -1.50
N THR A 99 1.99 14.68 -2.25
CA THR A 99 0.89 15.50 -2.75
C THR A 99 0.09 16.13 -1.61
N ILE A 100 -0.29 15.36 -0.59
CA ILE A 100 -0.98 15.90 0.59
C ILE A 100 -0.13 16.95 1.30
N LYS A 101 1.15 16.68 1.52
CA LYS A 101 2.05 17.64 2.15
C LYS A 101 2.15 18.94 1.36
N SER A 102 2.21 18.86 0.03
CA SER A 102 2.22 20.06 -0.81
C SER A 102 0.92 20.87 -0.72
N LEU A 103 -0.23 20.22 -0.50
CA LEU A 103 -1.51 20.91 -0.28
C LEU A 103 -1.54 21.64 1.07
N GLU A 104 -0.93 21.06 2.11
CA GLU A 104 -0.78 21.72 3.41
C GLU A 104 0.15 22.95 3.34
N GLU A 105 1.17 22.92 2.49
CA GLU A 105 2.14 24.03 2.29
C GLU A 105 1.58 25.19 1.43
N VAL A 106 0.44 25.01 0.75
CA VAL A 106 -0.23 26.06 -0.07
C VAL A 106 -1.13 26.97 0.78
N LYS A 107 -1.26 26.69 2.09
CA LYS A 107 -1.83 27.62 3.08
C LYS A 107 -1.00 28.91 3.22
#